data_AF-A0A6N9TXJ1-F1
#
_entry.id   AF-A0A6N9TXJ1-F1
#
_cell.length_a   1.000
_cell.length_b   1.000
_cell.length_c   1.000
_cell.angle_alpha   90.00
_cell.angle_beta   90.00
_cell.angle_gamma   90.00
#
_symmetry.space_group_name_H-M   'P 1'
#
loop_
_entity.id
_entity.type
_entity.pdbx_description
1 polymer ?
#
loop_
_entity_poly.entity_id
_entity_poly.type
_entity_poly.pdbx_seq_one_letter_code
_entity_poly.pdbx_strand_id
1 'polypeptide(L)'
;SLASVMVRFVLTAGAALALAATTGISGICRGLAGLGVPRAVVTQLLLLYRYLFVLLEEGLRTLRAWRLRSFAPGPPPLRLFVPMAGRLLLRTLDRSGRLHMAMLARGFDGRVHAVRPLRFGPRDVAFLAGWTFFFAAARWVDLSAWLGRLATGGLP
;
A
#
# COMPACT_ATOMS: atom_id res chain seq x y z
N SER A 1 6.30 -17.75 -23.43
CA SER A 1 7.66 -17.19 -23.53
C SER A 1 7.97 -16.34 -22.31
N LEU A 2 9.21 -16.40 -21.78
CA LEU A 2 9.70 -15.60 -20.65
C LEU A 2 9.53 -14.08 -20.88
N ALA A 3 9.61 -13.63 -22.14
CA ALA A 3 9.40 -12.23 -22.51
C ALA A 3 8.01 -11.70 -22.10
N SER A 4 6.95 -12.49 -22.27
CA SER A 4 5.59 -12.09 -21.86
C SER A 4 5.45 -11.94 -20.34
N VAL A 5 6.16 -12.76 -19.57
CA VAL A 5 6.16 -12.69 -18.10
C VAL A 5 6.91 -11.44 -17.64
N MET A 6 8.06 -11.15 -18.25
CA MET A 6 8.85 -9.94 -17.97
C MET A 6 8.04 -8.67 -18.26
N VAL A 7 7.39 -8.59 -19.44
CA VAL A 7 6.56 -7.43 -19.80
C VAL A 7 5.39 -7.26 -18.83
N ARG A 8 4.67 -8.35 -18.50
CA ARG A 8 3.58 -8.29 -17.51
C ARG A 8 4.08 -7.79 -16.17
N PHE A 9 5.22 -8.29 -15.69
CA PHE A 9 5.81 -7.88 -14.42
C PHE A 9 6.12 -6.37 -14.42
N VAL A 10 6.82 -5.87 -15.44
CA VAL A 10 7.17 -4.44 -15.54
C VAL A 10 5.91 -3.57 -15.55
N LEU A 11 4.90 -3.93 -16.33
CA LEU A 11 3.65 -3.17 -16.40
C LEU A 11 2.89 -3.20 -15.05
N THR A 12 2.76 -4.37 -14.42
CA THR A 12 2.03 -4.49 -13.15
C THR A 12 2.76 -3.81 -11.99
N ALA A 13 4.08 -3.98 -11.88
CA ALA A 13 4.88 -3.37 -10.84
C ALA A 13 4.98 -1.85 -11.03
N GLY A 14 5.19 -1.40 -12.27
CA GLY A 14 5.21 0.01 -12.62
C GLY A 14 3.88 0.71 -12.28
N ALA A 15 2.75 0.09 -12.62
CA ALA A 15 1.43 0.62 -12.27
C ALA A 15 1.22 0.69 -10.75
N ALA A 16 1.60 -0.35 -10.01
CA ALA A 16 1.51 -0.36 -8.55
C ALA A 16 2.37 0.74 -7.90
N LEU A 17 3.60 0.93 -8.38
CA LEU A 17 4.49 1.99 -7.90
C LEU A 17 3.97 3.39 -8.25
N ALA A 18 3.46 3.58 -9.46
CA ALA A 18 2.85 4.86 -9.87
C ALA A 18 1.62 5.21 -9.01
N LEU A 19 0.78 4.22 -8.69
CA LEU A 19 -0.36 4.41 -7.79
C LEU A 19 0.11 4.81 -6.38
N ALA A 20 1.09 4.09 -5.84
CA ALA A 20 1.63 4.36 -4.51
C ALA A 20 2.25 5.77 -4.42
N ALA A 21 2.99 6.19 -5.46
CA ALA A 21 3.65 7.48 -5.52
C ALA A 21 2.68 8.66 -5.66
N THR A 22 1.57 8.50 -6.39
CA THR A 22 0.64 9.61 -6.70
C THR A 22 -0.49 9.76 -5.68
N THR A 23 -0.98 8.67 -5.10
CA THR A 23 -2.23 8.67 -4.32
C THR A 23 -2.01 8.66 -2.81
N GLY A 24 -0.90 8.08 -2.35
CA GLY A 24 -0.59 7.87 -0.93
C GLY A 24 -1.60 6.97 -0.21
N ILE A 25 -1.27 6.54 1.02
CA ILE A 25 -2.11 5.58 1.77
C ILE A 25 -3.52 6.11 2.04
N SER A 26 -3.66 7.40 2.31
CA SER A 26 -4.93 8.03 2.65
C SER A 26 -5.85 8.11 1.43
N GLY A 27 -5.30 8.20 0.21
CA GLY A 27 -6.07 8.10 -1.01
C GLY A 27 -6.50 6.66 -1.29
N ILE A 28 -5.58 5.69 -1.12
CA ILE A 28 -5.85 4.26 -1.31
C ILE A 28 -6.96 3.77 -0.36
N CYS A 29 -6.86 4.08 0.94
CA CYS A 29 -7.89 3.73 1.94
C CYS A 29 -9.26 4.30 1.59
N ARG A 30 -9.29 5.50 1.01
CA ARG A 30 -10.51 6.15 0.55
C ARG A 30 -11.11 5.45 -0.66
N GLY A 31 -10.27 5.06 -1.62
CA GLY A 31 -10.68 4.24 -2.75
C GLY A 31 -11.27 2.91 -2.29
N LEU A 32 -10.61 2.22 -1.34
CA LEU A 32 -11.11 0.99 -0.74
C LEU A 32 -12.47 1.17 -0.07
N ALA A 33 -12.66 2.26 0.69
CA ALA A 33 -13.96 2.58 1.27
C ALA A 33 -15.05 2.82 0.20
N GLY A 34 -14.71 3.47 -0.92
CA GLY A 34 -15.61 3.68 -2.05
C GLY A 34 -15.95 2.41 -2.82
N LEU A 35 -15.02 1.43 -2.86
CA LEU A 35 -15.21 0.11 -3.47
C LEU A 35 -16.06 -0.84 -2.61
N GLY A 36 -16.56 -0.40 -1.45
CA GLY A 36 -17.42 -1.19 -0.58
C GLY A 36 -16.68 -2.07 0.44
N VAL A 37 -15.36 -1.90 0.61
CA VAL A 37 -14.60 -2.62 1.64
C VAL A 37 -15.15 -2.28 3.04
N PRO A 38 -15.30 -3.27 3.96
CA PRO A 38 -15.79 -3.02 5.30
C PRO A 38 -14.98 -1.93 6.03
N ARG A 39 -15.69 -0.98 6.65
CA ARG A 39 -15.10 0.21 7.28
C ARG A 39 -14.09 -0.13 8.38
N ALA A 40 -14.30 -1.25 9.07
CA ALA A 40 -13.35 -1.77 10.05
C ALA A 40 -11.98 -2.05 9.42
N VAL A 41 -11.93 -2.71 8.25
CA VAL A 41 -10.67 -3.04 7.56
C VAL A 41 -9.94 -1.76 7.13
N VAL A 42 -10.67 -0.80 6.55
CA VAL A 42 -10.09 0.49 6.13
C VAL A 42 -9.52 1.25 7.33
N THR A 43 -10.25 1.27 8.44
CA THR A 43 -9.82 1.93 9.68
C THR A 43 -8.59 1.26 10.27
N GLN A 44 -8.58 -0.08 10.33
CA GLN A 44 -7.42 -0.85 10.80
C GLN A 44 -6.19 -0.61 9.93
N LEU A 45 -6.33 -0.58 8.60
CA LEU A 45 -5.23 -0.30 7.68
C LEU A 45 -4.63 1.11 7.91
N LEU A 46 -5.49 2.12 8.09
CA LEU A 46 -5.04 3.48 8.34
C LEU A 46 -4.31 3.62 9.68
N LEU A 47 -4.84 2.98 10.74
CA LEU A 47 -4.19 2.96 12.05
C LEU A 47 -2.86 2.21 11.97
N LEU A 48 -2.82 1.04 11.32
CA LEU A 48 -1.61 0.26 11.10
C LEU A 48 -0.53 1.13 10.45
N TYR A 49 -0.84 1.79 9.34
CA TYR A 49 0.11 2.68 8.67
C TYR A 49 0.59 3.81 9.59
N ARG A 50 -0.34 4.50 10.26
CA ARG A 50 0.01 5.61 11.16
C ARG A 50 0.94 5.16 12.31
N TYR A 51 0.66 4.00 12.91
CA TYR A 51 1.42 3.49 14.04
C TYR A 51 2.68 2.72 13.66
N LEU A 52 2.79 2.25 12.41
CA LEU A 52 3.99 1.60 11.90
C LEU A 52 5.22 2.50 12.03
N PHE A 53 5.11 3.78 11.66
CA PHE A 53 6.21 4.74 11.79
C PHE A 53 6.60 4.96 13.24
N VAL A 54 5.62 5.04 14.13
CA VAL A 54 5.88 5.21 15.55
C VAL A 54 6.57 3.98 16.15
N LEU A 55 6.18 2.78 15.69
CA LEU A 55 6.84 1.53 16.06
C LEU A 55 8.26 1.46 15.57
N LEU A 56 8.48 1.86 14.31
CA LEU A 56 9.78 1.90 13.69
C LEU A 56 10.72 2.84 14.45
N GLU A 57 10.25 4.04 14.81
CA GLU A 57 11.02 4.97 15.63
C GLU A 57 11.41 4.39 16.98
N GLU A 58 10.48 3.72 17.67
CA GLU A 58 10.73 3.08 18.96
C GLU A 58 11.73 1.92 18.85
N GLY A 59 11.62 1.13 17.78
CA GLY A 59 12.57 0.07 17.45
C GLY A 59 13.97 0.63 17.18
N LEU A 60 14.07 1.69 16.37
CA LEU A 60 15.34 2.37 16.08
C LEU A 60 15.94 3.03 17.33
N ARG A 61 15.13 3.57 18.24
CA ARG A 61 15.61 4.09 19.54
C ARG A 61 16.19 2.97 20.39
N THR A 62 15.50 1.83 20.47
CA THR A 62 15.98 0.67 21.24
C THR A 62 17.28 0.10 20.63
N LEU A 63 17.37 0.05 19.30
CA LEU A 63 18.58 -0.38 18.60
C LEU A 63 19.76 0.56 18.84
N ARG A 64 19.54 1.87 18.79
CA ARG A 64 20.57 2.88 19.11
C ARG A 64 21.06 2.75 20.55
N ALA A 65 20.15 2.60 21.51
CA ALA A 65 20.51 2.41 22.91
C ALA A 65 21.35 1.14 23.13
N TRP A 66 21.05 0.06 22.40
CA TRP A 66 21.88 -1.14 22.43
C TRP A 66 23.29 -0.89 21.88
N ARG A 67 23.41 -0.26 20.70
CA ARG A 67 24.71 0.05 20.06
C ARG A 67 25.62 0.87 20.98
N LEU A 68 25.06 1.82 21.73
CA LEU A 68 25.80 2.64 22.68
C LEU A 68 26.29 1.87 23.92
N ARG A 69 25.61 0.77 24.29
CA ARG A 69 25.95 -0.03 25.48
C ARG A 69 26.88 -1.21 25.17
N SER A 70 26.74 -1.81 24.00
CA SER A 70 27.48 -3.03 23.67
C SER A 70 28.89 -2.76 23.16
N PHE A 71 29.18 -1.53 22.68
CA PHE A 71 30.42 -1.17 21.99
C PHE A 71 30.84 -2.20 20.90
N ALA A 72 29.87 -3.00 20.42
CA ALA A 72 30.14 -4.14 19.57
C ALA A 72 30.07 -3.71 18.10
N PRO A 73 31.08 -4.05 17.27
CA PRO A 73 30.99 -3.83 15.84
C PRO A 73 29.95 -4.77 15.23
N GLY A 74 29.02 -4.22 14.44
CA GLY A 74 28.08 -5.00 13.61
C GLY A 74 26.61 -5.00 14.07
N PRO A 75 25.78 -5.82 13.41
CA PRO A 75 24.35 -5.93 13.74
C PRO A 75 24.12 -6.61 15.09
N PRO A 76 22.99 -6.32 15.77
CA PRO A 76 22.65 -7.00 17.02
C PRO A 76 22.49 -8.51 16.79
N PRO A 77 23.01 -9.38 17.68
CA PRO A 77 22.75 -10.81 17.60
C PRO A 77 21.25 -11.09 17.64
N LEU A 78 20.82 -12.12 16.90
CA LEU A 78 19.41 -12.54 16.80
C LEU A 78 18.76 -12.79 18.17
N ARG A 79 19.54 -13.21 19.16
CA ARG A 79 19.08 -13.39 20.55
C ARG A 79 18.49 -12.13 21.19
N LEU A 80 18.92 -10.93 20.76
CA LEU A 80 18.37 -9.67 21.27
C LEU A 80 17.05 -9.26 20.63
N PHE A 81 16.68 -9.90 19.50
CA PHE A 81 15.44 -9.59 18.82
C PHE A 81 14.21 -9.93 19.67
N VAL A 82 14.25 -11.07 20.37
CA VAL A 82 13.15 -11.53 21.24
C VAL A 82 12.81 -10.52 22.35
N PRO A 83 13.75 -10.07 23.20
CA PRO A 83 13.43 -9.07 24.24
C PRO A 83 13.07 -7.70 23.66
N MET A 84 13.64 -7.30 22.52
CA MET A 84 13.26 -6.06 21.83
C MET A 84 11.82 -6.11 21.34
N ALA A 85 11.45 -7.20 20.65
CA ALA A 85 10.10 -7.42 20.15
C ALA A 85 9.09 -7.55 21.30
N GLY A 86 9.42 -8.26 22.37
CA GLY A 86 8.57 -8.39 23.56
C GLY A 86 8.31 -7.03 24.23
N ARG A 87 9.34 -6.20 24.38
CA ARG A 87 9.18 -4.84 24.92
C ARG A 87 8.32 -3.95 24.02
N LEU A 88 8.52 -4.03 22.70
CA LEU A 88 7.69 -3.30 21.74
C LEU A 88 6.23 -3.75 21.83
N LEU A 89 5.98 -5.06 21.88
CA LEU A 89 4.65 -5.64 22.00
C LEU A 89 3.92 -5.18 23.27
N LEU A 90 4.58 -5.26 24.42
CA LEU A 90 3.96 -4.80 25.68
C LEU A 90 3.61 -3.30 25.62
N ARG A 91 4.51 -2.48 25.05
CA ARG A 91 4.26 -1.04 24.87
C ARG A 91 3.15 -0.76 23.88
N THR A 92 3.00 -1.53 22.81
CA THR A 92 1.92 -1.33 21.84
C THR A 92 0.58 -1.76 22.38
N LEU A 93 0.51 -2.83 23.15
CA LEU A 93 -0.73 -3.28 23.80
C LEU A 93 -1.24 -2.22 24.79
N ASP A 94 -0.38 -1.72 25.67
CA ASP A 94 -0.71 -0.63 26.60
C ASP A 94 -1.12 0.66 25.85
N ARG A 95 -0.38 1.00 24.77
CA ARG A 95 -0.73 2.14 23.92
C ARG A 95 -2.06 1.97 23.19
N SER A 96 -2.42 0.75 22.76
CA SER A 96 -3.67 0.46 22.07
C SER A 96 -4.88 0.79 22.97
N GLY A 97 -4.84 0.37 24.24
CA GLY A 97 -5.87 0.71 25.23
C GLY A 97 -6.03 2.21 25.40
N ARG A 98 -4.91 2.93 25.65
CA ARG A 98 -4.94 4.40 25.77
C ARG A 98 -5.46 5.10 24.53
N LEU A 99 -5.07 4.61 23.35
CA LEU A 99 -5.54 5.16 22.08
C LEU A 99 -7.05 4.95 21.93
N HIS A 100 -7.54 3.74 22.19
CA HIS A 100 -8.95 3.43 22.07
C HIS A 100 -9.80 4.30 22.99
N MET A 101 -9.39 4.45 24.26
CA MET A 101 -10.06 5.34 25.20
C MET A 101 -10.04 6.80 24.74
N ALA A 102 -8.92 7.29 24.20
CA ALA A 102 -8.85 8.64 23.64
C ALA A 102 -9.73 8.82 22.39
N MET A 103 -9.91 7.77 21.58
CA MET A 103 -10.82 7.79 20.45
C MET A 103 -12.28 7.86 20.93
N LEU A 104 -12.66 7.02 21.90
CA LEU A 104 -14.01 7.04 22.49
C LEU A 104 -14.32 8.40 23.12
N ALA A 105 -13.38 9.00 23.87
CA ALA A 105 -13.55 10.33 24.46
C ALA A 105 -13.77 11.45 23.42
N ARG A 106 -13.33 11.25 22.17
CA ARG A 106 -13.54 12.17 21.05
C ARG A 106 -14.78 11.83 20.20
N GLY A 107 -15.64 10.93 20.68
CA GLY A 107 -16.86 10.53 19.99
C GLY A 107 -16.64 9.57 18.81
N PHE A 108 -15.65 8.68 18.91
CA PHE A 108 -15.39 7.71 17.85
C PHE A 108 -16.55 6.72 17.65
N ASP A 109 -17.18 6.78 16.48
CA ASP A 109 -18.33 5.97 16.05
C ASP A 109 -17.92 4.70 15.29
N GLY A 110 -16.66 4.29 15.40
CA GLY A 110 -16.08 3.20 14.60
C GLY A 110 -15.57 3.66 13.23
N ARG A 111 -15.60 4.96 12.92
CA ARG A 111 -15.18 5.50 11.62
C ARG A 111 -14.07 6.52 11.78
N VAL A 112 -12.98 6.30 11.06
CA VAL A 112 -11.98 7.35 10.87
C VAL A 112 -12.38 8.17 9.65
N HIS A 113 -12.94 9.35 9.91
CA HIS A 113 -13.37 10.28 8.88
C HIS A 113 -12.14 10.82 8.14
N ALA A 114 -12.04 10.51 6.85
CA ALA A 114 -10.99 11.06 5.99
C ALA A 114 -11.30 12.53 5.68
N VAL A 115 -10.34 13.43 5.92
CA VAL A 115 -10.48 14.91 5.88
C VAL A 115 -10.93 15.48 4.51
N ARG A 116 -10.96 14.67 3.44
CA ARG A 116 -11.35 15.11 2.10
C ARG A 116 -12.27 14.11 1.40
N PRO A 117 -13.45 14.49 0.91
CA PRO A 117 -14.25 13.62 0.05
C PRO A 117 -13.55 13.41 -1.30
N LEU A 118 -13.70 12.23 -1.92
CA LEU A 118 -13.33 12.06 -3.32
C LEU A 118 -14.31 12.89 -4.17
N ARG A 119 -13.78 13.69 -5.09
CA ARG A 119 -14.59 14.42 -6.07
C ARG A 119 -14.31 13.81 -7.43
N PHE A 120 -15.32 13.22 -8.03
CA PHE A 120 -15.26 12.76 -9.42
C PHE A 120 -15.20 14.00 -10.32
N GLY A 121 -14.05 14.23 -10.95
CA GLY A 121 -13.81 15.39 -11.80
C GLY A 121 -14.00 15.07 -13.29
N PRO A 122 -14.09 16.10 -14.14
CA PRO A 122 -14.13 15.92 -15.60
C PRO A 122 -12.88 15.21 -16.15
N ARG A 123 -11.73 15.33 -15.44
CA ARG A 123 -10.50 14.59 -15.76
C ARG A 123 -10.66 13.08 -15.57
N ASP A 124 -11.37 12.66 -14.52
CA ASP A 124 -11.61 11.24 -14.25
C ASP A 124 -12.51 10.63 -15.32
N VAL A 125 -13.53 11.38 -15.76
CA VAL A 125 -14.42 10.99 -16.85
C VAL A 125 -13.67 10.89 -18.18
N ALA A 126 -12.85 11.89 -18.53
CA ALA A 126 -12.05 11.86 -19.75
C ALA A 126 -11.05 10.69 -19.74
N PHE A 127 -10.43 10.41 -18.60
CA PHE A 127 -9.53 9.28 -18.43
C PHE A 127 -10.25 7.93 -18.59
N LEU A 128 -11.43 7.76 -17.96
CA LEU A 128 -12.27 6.57 -18.11
C LEU A 128 -12.73 6.39 -19.56
N ALA A 129 -13.19 7.45 -20.22
CA ALA A 129 -13.62 7.42 -21.61
C ALA A 129 -12.45 7.04 -22.54
N GLY A 130 -11.26 7.61 -22.32
CA GLY A 130 -10.06 7.27 -23.09
C GLY A 130 -9.65 5.80 -22.94
N TRP A 131 -9.64 5.27 -21.71
CA TRP A 131 -9.29 3.87 -21.47
C TRP A 131 -10.35 2.89 -21.97
N THR A 132 -11.63 3.19 -21.77
CA THR A 132 -12.73 2.35 -22.29
C THR A 132 -12.70 2.31 -23.82
N PHE A 133 -12.46 3.45 -24.47
CA PHE A 133 -12.26 3.51 -25.93
C PHE A 133 -11.02 2.72 -26.37
N PHE A 134 -9.89 2.87 -25.68
CA PHE A 134 -8.67 2.12 -25.98
C PHE A 134 -8.87 0.60 -25.87
N PHE A 135 -9.49 0.12 -24.79
CA PHE A 135 -9.80 -1.30 -24.62
C PHE A 135 -10.82 -1.82 -25.62
N ALA A 136 -11.83 -1.01 -25.98
CA ALA A 136 -12.75 -1.34 -27.05
C ALA A 136 -12.00 -1.45 -28.38
N ALA A 137 -11.23 -0.44 -28.80
CA ALA A 137 -10.45 -0.49 -30.03
C ALA A 137 -9.48 -1.69 -30.07
N ALA A 138 -8.77 -1.96 -28.97
CA ALA A 138 -7.87 -3.09 -28.83
C ALA A 138 -8.57 -4.46 -28.78
N ARG A 139 -9.88 -4.51 -28.50
CA ARG A 139 -10.71 -5.72 -28.61
C ARG A 139 -11.22 -5.93 -30.03
N TRP A 140 -11.49 -4.86 -30.78
CA TRP A 140 -11.99 -4.94 -32.16
C TRP A 140 -10.86 -5.16 -33.17
N VAL A 141 -9.66 -4.66 -32.84
CA VAL A 141 -8.43 -5.03 -33.52
C VAL A 141 -7.89 -6.26 -32.81
N ASP A 142 -8.03 -7.45 -33.38
CA ASP A 142 -7.37 -8.67 -32.88
C ASP A 142 -5.85 -8.45 -32.86
N LEU A 143 -5.36 -7.86 -31.77
CA LEU A 143 -3.95 -7.52 -31.59
C LEU A 143 -3.10 -8.79 -31.66
N SER A 144 -3.67 -9.94 -31.29
CA SER A 144 -3.11 -11.29 -31.45
C SER A 144 -2.93 -11.69 -32.91
N ALA A 145 -3.89 -11.38 -33.79
CA ALA A 145 -3.81 -11.67 -35.22
C ALA A 145 -2.86 -10.69 -35.96
N TRP A 146 -2.73 -9.45 -35.48
CA TRP A 146 -1.82 -8.46 -36.06
C TRP A 146 -0.36 -8.67 -35.60
N LEU A 147 -0.13 -8.92 -34.30
CA LEU A 147 1.17 -9.33 -33.76
C LEU A 147 1.59 -10.71 -34.25
N GLY A 148 0.63 -11.63 -34.43
CA GLY A 148 0.86 -12.93 -35.07
C GLY A 148 1.41 -12.76 -36.48
N ARG A 149 0.77 -11.92 -37.31
CA ARG A 149 1.21 -11.64 -38.70
C ARG A 149 2.56 -10.92 -38.80
N LEU A 150 2.93 -10.10 -37.81
CA LEU A 150 4.26 -9.47 -37.74
C LEU A 150 5.34 -10.42 -37.21
N ALA A 151 5.03 -11.30 -36.25
CA ALA A 151 5.98 -12.25 -35.67
C ALA A 151 6.20 -13.49 -36.55
N THR A 152 5.22 -13.87 -37.38
CA THR A 152 5.32 -14.98 -38.35
C THR A 152 5.61 -14.50 -39.77
N GLY A 153 6.23 -13.32 -39.91
CA GLY A 153 6.49 -12.64 -41.18
C GLY A 153 6.62 -13.58 -42.38
N GLY A 154 5.58 -13.61 -43.20
CA GLY A 154 5.52 -14.25 -44.51
C GLY A 154 6.06 -15.67 -44.60
N LEU A 155 5.26 -16.68 -44.27
CA LEU A 155 5.33 -17.96 -44.97
C LEU A 155 3.90 -18.35 -45.40
N PRO A 156 3.70 -18.73 -46.67
CA PRO A 156 2.41 -19.15 -47.21
C PRO A 156 1.86 -20.40 -46.51
#